data_AF-A0A812MAD7-F1
#
_entry.id   AF-A0A812MAD7-F1
#
_cell.length_a   1.000
_cell.length_b   1.000
_cell.length_c   1.000
_cell.angle_alpha   90.00
_cell.angle_beta   90.00
_cell.angle_gamma   90.00
#
_symmetry.space_group_name_H-M   'P 1'
#
loop_
_entity.id
_entity.type
_entity.pdbx_description
1 polymer ?
#
loop_
_entity_poly.entity_id
_entity_poly.type
_entity_poly.pdbx_seq_one_letter_code
_entity_poly.pdbx_strand_id
1 'polypeptide(L)'
;MLAEQTTSGFMVETLPQLKVVMRDRPHATRRNLSRNWKADPFLDEVANAFLFAADSPVRMIQYSHIFRDWLCENIRRQNPDLSCVQVNNHVKNLNFAPHRFESTAAPLTRVVLFFPAFLQTVSKIALQRKAEDAGKSAAKFLSWLDYERCVQLAMLGDCAIENLELTRLVDFEGFPVEDFPGQLISFRARIRSLFTGDAPACLDTGLTRHMLKILGKRTMAFSIPSSRGVDVVQFTPTDERTAALTVGKCLSRMSGWVALTERTLEAEFPHFETQQSFKIFSLSAAAERPNGSHFCRSKDLSRLLKAYRLPEPDLQANIADQASRLWYVARRTAMEEKLNSVDCWISAVKQTTRTNTPQTRSSVAAVLPILVRYWAAGASTSGVEQAFSRSQQLTDNLMIDGHIDDVLEASLVIDIPPAELQIIARKAAAVWLQVYGATRISGSAHRAKGVKRMVEEVRAGRGAGLLDSLGMDDLQLVLDGLQKKAKTDSEYVRDRARKNALAAPPTSPDLEAAPVHVSEALRDSADIQQALQRKHAVVVCLEDESARKSLLRDAFPVLVISAFRLLNL
;
A
#
# COMPACT_ATOMS: atom_id res chain seq x y z
N MET A 1 -29.96 -10.25 -8.91
CA MET A 1 -30.88 -9.58 -9.87
C MET A 1 -31.19 -8.18 -9.35
N LEU A 2 -30.49 -7.17 -9.88
CA LEU A 2 -30.83 -5.73 -9.90
C LEU A 2 -30.18 -5.19 -11.18
N ALA A 3 -30.65 -5.67 -12.34
CA ALA A 3 -29.95 -5.54 -13.62
C ALA A 3 -30.32 -4.26 -14.42
N GLU A 4 -31.23 -3.42 -13.92
CA GLU A 4 -31.77 -2.29 -14.70
C GLU A 4 -31.57 -0.91 -14.07
N GLN A 5 -30.96 -0.85 -12.87
CA GLN A 5 -30.58 0.40 -12.23
C GLN A 5 -29.07 0.46 -12.03
N THR A 6 -28.32 0.35 -13.12
CA THR A 6 -26.98 0.90 -13.10
C THR A 6 -27.14 2.41 -13.12
N THR A 7 -26.64 3.08 -12.08
CA THR A 7 -26.52 4.53 -11.94
C THR A 7 -25.95 5.22 -13.20
N SER A 8 -25.31 4.46 -14.09
CA SER A 8 -24.87 4.89 -15.41
C SER A 8 -26.00 5.35 -16.35
N GLY A 9 -27.21 4.77 -16.35
CA GLY A 9 -28.23 5.13 -17.35
C GLY A 9 -28.67 6.59 -17.25
N PHE A 10 -28.97 7.05 -16.03
CA PHE A 10 -29.36 8.41 -15.74
C PHE A 10 -28.18 9.40 -15.79
N MET A 11 -27.03 9.00 -15.23
CA MET A 11 -25.83 9.86 -15.20
C MET A 11 -25.17 10.03 -16.57
N VAL A 12 -25.33 9.09 -17.50
CA VAL A 12 -24.79 9.23 -18.86
C VAL A 12 -25.48 10.35 -19.63
N GLU A 13 -26.80 10.53 -19.41
CA GLU A 13 -27.61 11.57 -20.07
C GLU A 13 -27.43 12.95 -19.43
N THR A 14 -27.25 13.02 -18.10
CA THR A 14 -27.09 14.30 -17.37
C THR A 14 -25.64 14.75 -17.19
N LEU A 15 -24.68 13.82 -17.11
CA LEU A 15 -23.26 14.10 -16.83
C LEU A 15 -22.36 13.34 -17.82
N PRO A 16 -22.37 13.72 -19.12
CA PRO A 16 -21.65 13.00 -20.16
C PRO A 16 -20.11 13.02 -20.00
N GLN A 17 -19.59 13.91 -19.15
CA GLN A 17 -18.16 14.07 -18.86
C GLN A 17 -17.75 13.45 -17.53
N LEU A 18 -18.66 12.77 -16.81
CA LEU A 18 -18.34 12.16 -15.51
C LEU A 18 -17.35 11.00 -15.68
N LYS A 19 -16.28 11.01 -14.86
CA LYS A 19 -15.30 9.90 -14.80
C LYS A 19 -16.01 8.60 -14.43
N VAL A 20 -15.89 7.58 -15.28
CA VAL A 20 -16.41 6.24 -15.03
C VAL A 20 -15.30 5.41 -14.40
N VAL A 21 -15.44 5.16 -13.09
CA VAL A 21 -14.44 4.43 -12.29
C VAL A 21 -14.95 3.04 -11.98
N MET A 22 -14.19 2.01 -12.35
CA MET A 22 -14.49 0.63 -11.98
C MET A 22 -13.74 0.20 -10.74
N ARG A 23 -14.34 0.53 -9.59
CA ARG A 23 -13.74 0.37 -8.26
C ARG A 23 -13.36 -1.07 -7.89
N ASP A 24 -13.94 -2.10 -8.52
CA ASP A 24 -13.70 -3.48 -8.12
C ASP A 24 -12.44 -4.10 -8.75
N ARG A 25 -11.78 -3.44 -9.71
CA ARG A 25 -10.61 -4.02 -10.41
C ARG A 25 -9.44 -4.37 -9.49
N PRO A 26 -8.99 -3.49 -8.57
CA PRO A 26 -7.93 -3.85 -7.62
C PRO A 26 -8.35 -4.98 -6.66
N HIS A 27 -9.64 -5.08 -6.33
CA HIS A 27 -10.14 -6.17 -5.51
C HIS A 27 -10.19 -7.50 -6.28
N ALA A 28 -10.56 -7.46 -7.55
CA ALA A 28 -10.51 -8.61 -8.45
C ALA A 28 -9.11 -9.21 -8.56
N THR A 29 -8.07 -8.39 -8.76
CA THR A 29 -6.68 -8.90 -8.80
C THR A 29 -6.24 -9.50 -7.47
N ARG A 30 -6.71 -8.98 -6.32
CA ARG A 30 -6.40 -9.56 -5.00
C ARG A 30 -7.00 -10.96 -4.81
N ARG A 31 -8.16 -11.24 -5.43
CA ARG A 31 -8.83 -12.55 -5.35
C ARG A 31 -8.00 -13.67 -5.98
N ASN A 32 -7.17 -13.38 -6.97
CA ASN A 32 -6.24 -14.34 -7.59
C ASN A 32 -5.30 -14.99 -6.58
N LEU A 33 -4.94 -14.29 -5.50
CA LEU A 33 -4.13 -14.89 -4.44
C LEU A 33 -5.02 -15.41 -3.32
N SER A 34 -5.92 -14.57 -2.80
CA SER A 34 -6.68 -14.90 -1.58
C SER A 34 -7.60 -16.10 -1.71
N ARG A 35 -8.24 -16.29 -2.88
CA ARG A 35 -9.12 -17.44 -3.10
C ARG A 35 -8.32 -18.67 -3.53
N ASN A 36 -7.31 -18.49 -4.36
CA ASN A 36 -6.62 -19.61 -5.00
C ASN A 36 -5.62 -20.29 -4.06
N TRP A 37 -5.00 -19.56 -3.13
CA TRP A 37 -4.23 -20.21 -2.05
C TRP A 37 -5.14 -21.01 -1.13
N LYS A 38 -6.31 -20.46 -0.79
CA LYS A 38 -7.29 -21.14 0.07
C LYS A 38 -7.90 -22.40 -0.57
N ALA A 39 -7.89 -22.49 -1.91
CA ALA A 39 -8.44 -23.62 -2.64
C ALA A 39 -7.57 -24.89 -2.54
N ASP A 40 -6.26 -24.74 -2.31
CA ASP A 40 -5.35 -25.86 -2.05
C ASP A 40 -4.99 -25.89 -0.55
N PRO A 41 -5.35 -26.96 0.19
CA PRO A 41 -5.11 -27.01 1.63
C PRO A 41 -3.65 -26.82 2.05
N PHE A 42 -2.69 -27.27 1.23
CA PHE A 42 -1.27 -27.15 1.54
C PHE A 42 -0.76 -25.73 1.29
N LEU A 43 -1.21 -25.08 0.20
CA LEU A 43 -0.89 -23.66 -0.04
C LEU A 43 -1.47 -22.77 1.06
N ASP A 44 -2.71 -23.03 1.48
CA ASP A 44 -3.37 -22.32 2.58
C ASP A 44 -2.61 -22.52 3.90
N GLU A 45 -2.23 -23.76 4.23
CA GLU A 45 -1.45 -24.08 5.44
C GLU A 45 -0.12 -23.30 5.47
N VAL A 46 0.65 -23.34 4.37
CA VAL A 46 1.94 -22.65 4.28
C VAL A 46 1.75 -21.14 4.40
N ALA A 47 0.81 -20.56 3.67
CA ALA A 47 0.55 -19.13 3.71
C ALA A 47 0.08 -18.68 5.12
N ASN A 48 -0.76 -19.46 5.79
CA ASN A 48 -1.22 -19.17 7.15
C ASN A 48 -0.09 -19.26 8.17
N ALA A 49 0.68 -20.35 8.16
CA ALA A 49 1.76 -20.58 9.13
C ALA A 49 2.84 -19.50 9.07
N PHE A 50 3.18 -19.03 7.87
CA PHE A 50 4.16 -17.95 7.69
C PHE A 50 3.58 -16.55 7.91
N LEU A 51 2.39 -16.25 7.36
CA LEU A 51 1.87 -14.88 7.26
C LEU A 51 0.63 -14.64 8.10
N PHE A 52 -0.46 -15.36 7.83
CA PHE A 52 -1.80 -14.90 8.23
C PHE A 52 -2.19 -15.28 9.67
N ALA A 53 -1.75 -16.44 10.15
CA ALA A 53 -2.04 -16.91 11.50
C ALA A 53 -1.61 -15.85 12.53
N ALA A 54 -2.41 -15.63 13.58
CA ALA A 54 -2.14 -14.56 14.55
C ALA A 54 -0.79 -14.71 15.25
N ASP A 55 -0.34 -15.95 15.39
CA ASP A 55 0.93 -16.38 15.97
C ASP A 55 2.00 -16.67 14.92
N SER A 56 1.80 -16.27 13.66
CA SER A 56 2.79 -16.44 12.61
C SER A 56 4.07 -15.64 12.92
N PRO A 57 5.26 -16.15 12.56
CA PRO A 57 6.49 -15.43 12.84
C PRO A 57 6.58 -14.08 12.13
N VAL A 58 5.97 -13.93 10.95
CA VAL A 58 5.92 -12.65 10.26
C VAL A 58 5.14 -11.61 11.07
N ARG A 59 3.99 -11.99 11.66
CA ARG A 59 3.23 -11.06 12.52
C ARG A 59 3.94 -10.80 13.84
N MET A 60 4.49 -11.84 14.47
CA MET A 60 5.27 -11.68 15.71
C MET A 60 6.40 -10.66 15.51
N ILE A 61 7.17 -10.81 14.43
CA ILE A 61 8.24 -9.87 14.10
C ILE A 61 7.67 -8.51 13.73
N GLN A 62 6.69 -8.43 12.82
CA GLN A 62 6.14 -7.15 12.34
C GLN A 62 5.64 -6.24 13.49
N TYR A 63 5.00 -6.81 14.50
CA TYR A 63 4.35 -6.06 15.57
C TYR A 63 5.18 -5.94 16.87
N SER A 64 6.34 -6.58 16.96
CA SER A 64 7.26 -6.48 18.10
C SER A 64 8.51 -5.68 17.73
N HIS A 65 8.76 -4.56 18.41
CA HIS A 65 10.00 -3.80 18.21
C HIS A 65 11.24 -4.65 18.53
N ILE A 66 11.21 -5.40 19.64
CA ILE A 66 12.30 -6.28 20.06
C ILE A 66 12.64 -7.31 18.96
N PHE A 67 11.63 -7.94 18.38
CA PHE A 67 11.86 -8.99 17.38
C PHE A 67 12.29 -8.41 16.03
N ARG A 68 11.87 -7.19 15.68
CA ARG A 68 12.42 -6.47 14.51
C ARG A 68 13.90 -6.16 14.69
N ASP A 69 14.29 -5.72 15.88
CA ASP A 69 15.69 -5.42 16.18
C ASP A 69 16.56 -6.68 16.12
N TRP A 70 16.05 -7.81 16.60
CA TRP A 70 16.72 -9.11 16.46
C TRP A 70 16.84 -9.56 15.00
N LEU A 71 15.80 -9.36 14.18
CA LEU A 71 15.89 -9.65 12.74
C LEU A 71 16.95 -8.78 12.07
N CYS A 72 16.95 -7.48 12.36
CA CYS A 72 17.94 -6.53 11.85
C CYS A 72 19.36 -6.93 12.24
N GLU A 73 19.57 -7.29 13.51
CA GLU A 73 20.84 -7.80 14.03
C GLU A 73 21.28 -9.06 13.29
N ASN A 74 20.39 -10.04 13.11
CA ASN A 74 20.71 -11.29 12.43
C ASN A 74 20.99 -11.09 10.93
N ILE A 75 20.34 -10.14 10.26
CA ILE A 75 20.64 -9.78 8.87
C ILE A 75 22.05 -9.20 8.76
N ARG A 76 22.40 -8.23 9.64
CA ARG A 76 23.76 -7.63 9.67
C ARG A 76 24.85 -8.67 9.93
N ARG A 77 24.59 -9.63 10.82
CA ARG A 77 25.53 -10.71 11.12
C ARG A 77 25.82 -11.59 9.90
N GLN A 78 24.84 -11.80 9.03
CA GLN A 78 24.99 -12.64 7.85
C GLN A 78 25.60 -11.91 6.65
N ASN A 79 25.36 -10.61 6.57
CA ASN A 79 25.91 -9.77 5.53
C ASN A 79 26.23 -8.38 6.12
N PRO A 80 27.48 -8.17 6.57
CA PRO A 80 27.89 -6.91 7.19
C PRO A 80 27.75 -5.70 6.26
N ASP A 81 27.88 -5.92 4.94
CA ASP A 81 27.78 -4.88 3.91
C ASP A 81 26.33 -4.45 3.65
N LEU A 82 25.35 -5.27 4.05
CA LEU A 82 23.95 -4.86 4.12
C LEU A 82 23.78 -3.92 5.32
N SER A 83 24.13 -2.64 5.12
CA SER A 83 23.88 -1.59 6.09
C SER A 83 22.37 -1.49 6.36
N CYS A 84 21.99 -2.03 7.49
CA CYS A 84 20.62 -2.02 8.00
C CYS A 84 20.26 -0.63 8.60
N VAL A 85 20.99 0.42 8.18
CA VAL A 85 20.81 1.84 8.49
C VAL A 85 21.40 2.61 7.27
N GLN A 86 20.64 3.25 6.39
CA GLN A 86 20.40 4.70 6.42
C GLN A 86 19.20 5.18 5.55
N VAL A 87 18.49 6.15 6.13
CA VAL A 87 17.40 7.08 5.75
C VAL A 87 16.39 6.79 4.61
N ASN A 88 16.65 6.03 3.53
CA ASN A 88 15.62 5.75 2.48
C ASN A 88 15.69 4.36 1.79
N ASN A 89 16.43 3.39 2.34
CA ASN A 89 16.60 2.02 1.79
C ASN A 89 16.59 0.95 2.90
N HIS A 90 15.47 0.76 3.63
CA HIS A 90 15.43 -0.08 4.84
C HIS A 90 14.49 -1.29 4.78
N VAL A 91 14.96 -2.45 5.26
CA VAL A 91 14.10 -3.55 5.75
C VAL A 91 14.09 -3.51 7.28
N LYS A 92 13.37 -2.55 7.88
CA LYS A 92 13.17 -2.47 9.35
C LYS A 92 12.06 -3.41 9.85
N ASN A 93 11.23 -3.88 8.94
CA ASN A 93 10.05 -4.68 9.23
C ASN A 93 9.84 -5.65 8.08
N LEU A 94 8.77 -6.44 8.10
CA LEU A 94 8.42 -7.33 6.99
C LEU A 94 7.38 -6.68 6.06
N ASN A 95 6.91 -5.48 6.41
CA ASN A 95 5.90 -4.68 5.70
C ASN A 95 4.58 -5.42 5.47
N PHE A 96 4.23 -6.29 6.43
CA PHE A 96 2.98 -7.03 6.36
C PHE A 96 1.81 -6.19 6.89
N ALA A 97 0.72 -6.14 6.12
CA ALA A 97 -0.53 -5.51 6.49
C ALA A 97 -1.70 -6.50 6.27
N PRO A 98 -2.24 -7.13 7.31
CA PRO A 98 -3.22 -8.23 7.16
C PRO A 98 -4.52 -7.80 6.48
N HIS A 99 -4.86 -6.50 6.52
CA HIS A 99 -6.04 -5.94 5.84
C HIS A 99 -5.83 -5.74 4.33
N ARG A 100 -4.61 -5.95 3.81
CA ARG A 100 -4.21 -5.76 2.41
C ARG A 100 -3.55 -7.03 1.91
N PHE A 101 -4.28 -7.84 1.14
CA PHE A 101 -3.74 -9.10 0.62
C PHE A 101 -2.53 -8.87 -0.31
N GLU A 102 -2.52 -7.75 -1.04
CA GLU A 102 -1.40 -7.31 -1.87
C GLU A 102 -0.12 -7.02 -1.07
N SER A 103 -0.23 -6.78 0.24
CA SER A 103 0.92 -6.60 1.11
C SER A 103 1.67 -7.90 1.39
N THR A 104 1.18 -9.06 0.94
CA THR A 104 1.81 -10.38 1.16
C THR A 104 3.09 -10.59 0.36
N ALA A 105 3.25 -9.91 -0.79
CA ALA A 105 4.46 -10.03 -1.61
C ALA A 105 5.70 -9.59 -0.83
N ALA A 106 5.68 -8.41 -0.21
CA ALA A 106 6.82 -7.87 0.54
C ALA A 106 7.35 -8.78 1.68
N PRO A 107 6.52 -9.29 2.62
CA PRO A 107 6.97 -10.18 3.67
C PRO A 107 7.44 -11.52 3.12
N LEU A 108 6.78 -12.10 2.11
CA LEU A 108 7.26 -13.34 1.47
C LEU A 108 8.65 -13.15 0.86
N THR A 109 8.82 -12.09 0.08
CA THR A 109 10.11 -11.70 -0.50
C THR A 109 11.17 -11.55 0.58
N ARG A 110 10.89 -10.79 1.65
CA ARG A 110 11.86 -10.54 2.72
C ARG A 110 12.21 -11.80 3.51
N VAL A 111 11.22 -12.65 3.81
CA VAL A 111 11.46 -13.93 4.47
C VAL A 111 12.35 -14.82 3.63
N VAL A 112 12.12 -14.94 2.31
CA VAL A 112 12.94 -15.79 1.44
C VAL A 112 14.34 -15.20 1.24
N LEU A 113 14.46 -13.89 1.01
CA LEU A 113 15.76 -13.23 0.81
C LEU A 113 16.66 -13.36 2.05
N PHE A 114 16.09 -13.18 3.24
CA PHE A 114 16.80 -13.22 4.52
C PHE A 114 16.51 -14.50 5.31
N PHE A 115 16.23 -15.61 4.63
CA PHE A 115 15.71 -16.82 5.26
C PHE A 115 16.55 -17.35 6.42
N PRO A 116 17.90 -17.42 6.33
CA PRO A 116 18.69 -17.88 7.47
C PRO A 116 18.62 -16.91 8.66
N ALA A 117 18.59 -15.60 8.42
CA ALA A 117 18.47 -14.58 9.48
C ALA A 117 17.07 -14.61 10.12
N PHE A 118 16.05 -14.84 9.30
CA PHE A 118 14.69 -15.07 9.76
C PHE A 118 14.63 -16.29 10.69
N LEU A 119 15.16 -17.44 10.31
CA LEU A 119 15.19 -18.64 11.16
C LEU A 119 15.96 -18.44 12.47
N GLN A 120 17.12 -17.77 12.43
CA GLN A 120 17.86 -17.41 13.63
C GLN A 120 17.04 -16.52 14.57
N THR A 121 16.24 -15.61 14.01
CA THR A 121 15.35 -14.75 14.78
C THR A 121 14.24 -15.56 15.44
N VAL A 122 13.59 -16.46 14.70
CA VAL A 122 12.53 -17.33 15.25
C VAL A 122 13.10 -18.28 16.32
N SER A 123 14.29 -18.84 16.12
CA SER A 123 14.97 -19.67 17.12
C SER A 123 15.31 -18.86 18.39
N LYS A 124 15.80 -17.62 18.23
CA LYS A 124 16.04 -16.70 19.36
C LYS A 124 14.75 -16.40 20.14
N ILE A 125 13.62 -16.20 19.45
CA ILE A 125 12.30 -16.04 20.08
C ILE A 125 11.93 -17.31 20.85
N ALA A 126 12.03 -18.48 20.24
CA ALA A 126 11.70 -19.74 20.89
C ALA A 126 12.49 -19.96 22.18
N LEU A 127 13.80 -19.70 22.17
CA LEU A 127 14.69 -19.90 23.32
C LEU A 127 14.52 -18.83 24.41
N GLN A 128 14.53 -17.55 24.04
CA GLN A 128 14.53 -16.45 25.02
C GLN A 128 13.13 -16.18 25.61
N ARG A 129 12.06 -16.56 24.89
CA ARG A 129 10.66 -16.35 25.30
C ARG A 129 9.95 -17.66 25.62
N LYS A 130 10.69 -18.71 26.03
CA LYS A 130 10.16 -20.09 26.23
C LYS A 130 8.89 -20.20 27.09
N ALA A 131 8.71 -19.30 28.06
CA ALA A 131 7.56 -19.30 28.96
C ALA A 131 6.35 -18.54 28.39
N GLU A 132 6.57 -17.70 27.37
CA GLU A 132 5.55 -16.86 26.75
C GLU A 132 4.96 -17.55 25.51
N ASP A 133 3.75 -17.14 25.12
CA ASP A 133 3.06 -17.70 23.95
C ASP A 133 3.84 -17.48 22.65
N ALA A 134 4.55 -16.35 22.53
CA ALA A 134 5.43 -16.08 21.39
C ALA A 134 6.56 -17.13 21.26
N GLY A 135 7.17 -17.55 22.38
CA GLY A 135 8.20 -18.58 22.35
C GLY A 135 7.65 -19.97 22.01
N LYS A 136 6.46 -20.31 22.55
CA LYS A 136 5.77 -21.57 22.23
C LYS A 136 5.38 -21.65 20.75
N SER A 137 4.80 -20.58 20.20
CA SER A 137 4.45 -20.51 18.77
C SER A 137 5.67 -20.53 17.86
N ALA A 138 6.76 -19.84 18.23
CA ALA A 138 8.02 -19.92 17.50
C ALA A 138 8.61 -21.34 17.50
N ALA A 139 8.60 -22.03 18.65
CA ALA A 139 9.06 -23.42 18.73
C ALA A 139 8.19 -24.35 17.87
N LYS A 140 6.87 -24.21 17.96
CA LYS A 140 5.91 -24.98 17.14
C LYS A 140 6.14 -24.77 15.64
N PHE A 141 6.34 -23.52 15.22
CA PHE A 141 6.63 -23.19 13.82
C PHE A 141 7.93 -23.84 13.35
N LEU A 142 8.99 -23.78 14.16
CA LEU A 142 10.29 -24.38 13.83
C LEU A 142 10.22 -25.91 13.72
N SER A 143 9.43 -26.58 14.56
CA SER A 143 9.20 -28.03 14.47
C SER A 143 8.33 -28.43 13.28
N TRP A 144 7.45 -27.53 12.80
CA TRP A 144 6.58 -27.77 11.64
C TRP A 144 7.30 -27.59 10.30
N LEU A 145 8.38 -26.80 10.29
CA LEU A 145 9.09 -26.40 9.09
C LEU A 145 9.89 -27.56 8.48
N ASP A 146 9.74 -27.76 7.17
CA ASP A 146 10.47 -28.75 6.39
C ASP A 146 10.90 -28.20 5.01
N TYR A 147 11.60 -29.03 4.24
CA TYR A 147 12.08 -28.67 2.89
C TYR A 147 10.92 -28.32 1.93
N GLU A 148 9.83 -29.10 1.93
CA GLU A 148 8.68 -28.88 1.02
C GLU A 148 8.03 -27.52 1.27
N ARG A 149 7.80 -27.17 2.53
CA ARG A 149 7.20 -25.89 2.95
C ARG A 149 8.09 -24.70 2.63
N CYS A 150 9.41 -24.85 2.73
CA CYS A 150 10.36 -23.80 2.35
C CYS A 150 10.31 -23.50 0.84
N VAL A 151 10.34 -24.56 0.02
CA VAL A 151 10.22 -24.42 -1.44
C VAL A 151 8.85 -23.84 -1.82
N GLN A 152 7.78 -24.36 -1.21
CA GLN A 152 6.43 -23.88 -1.48
C GLN A 152 6.25 -22.40 -1.12
N LEU A 153 6.81 -21.95 0.01
CA LEU A 153 6.81 -20.53 0.41
C LEU A 153 7.45 -19.64 -0.67
N ALA A 154 8.56 -20.08 -1.25
CA ALA A 154 9.27 -19.31 -2.26
C ALA A 154 8.45 -19.18 -3.55
N MET A 155 7.78 -20.26 -3.97
CA MET A 155 6.85 -20.23 -5.12
C MET A 155 5.63 -19.34 -4.86
N LEU A 156 5.10 -19.33 -3.63
CA LEU A 156 4.04 -18.40 -3.22
C LEU A 156 4.53 -16.94 -3.28
N GLY A 157 5.80 -16.71 -2.93
CA GLY A 157 6.44 -15.40 -3.07
C GLY A 157 6.52 -14.95 -4.53
N ASP A 158 6.97 -15.83 -5.43
CA ASP A 158 7.06 -15.52 -6.87
C ASP A 158 5.68 -15.19 -7.46
N CYS A 159 4.65 -15.96 -7.11
CA CYS A 159 3.29 -15.69 -7.60
C CYS A 159 2.68 -14.41 -7.00
N ALA A 160 3.00 -14.09 -5.74
CA ALA A 160 2.59 -12.84 -5.11
C ALA A 160 3.22 -11.61 -5.77
N ILE A 161 4.50 -11.68 -6.16
CA ILE A 161 5.19 -10.61 -6.90
C ILE A 161 4.51 -10.38 -8.26
N GLU A 162 4.30 -11.44 -9.04
CA GLU A 162 3.66 -11.32 -10.36
C GLU A 162 2.23 -10.75 -10.28
N ASN A 163 1.45 -11.19 -9.30
CA ASN A 163 0.09 -10.68 -9.13
C ASN A 163 0.06 -9.24 -8.58
N LEU A 164 1.09 -8.84 -7.82
CA LEU A 164 1.24 -7.46 -7.37
C LEU A 164 1.46 -6.50 -8.54
N GLU A 165 2.20 -6.89 -9.58
CA GLU A 165 2.36 -6.08 -10.78
C GLU A 165 1.01 -5.81 -11.48
N LEU A 166 0.17 -6.84 -11.62
CA LEU A 166 -1.19 -6.66 -12.15
C LEU A 166 -2.05 -5.78 -11.23
N THR A 167 -1.89 -5.92 -9.91
CA THR A 167 -2.62 -5.10 -8.93
C THR A 167 -2.20 -3.62 -9.00
N ARG A 168 -0.90 -3.34 -9.14
CA ARG A 168 -0.36 -1.98 -9.30
C ARG A 168 -0.85 -1.31 -10.57
N LEU A 169 -0.97 -2.07 -11.67
CA LEU A 169 -1.53 -1.55 -12.92
C LEU A 169 -2.95 -1.02 -12.70
N VAL A 170 -3.84 -1.81 -12.09
CA VAL A 170 -5.25 -1.40 -11.90
C VAL A 170 -5.46 -0.41 -10.77
N ASP A 171 -4.50 -0.29 -9.84
CA ASP A 171 -4.53 0.70 -8.77
C ASP A 171 -3.92 2.06 -9.18
N PHE A 172 -3.26 2.11 -10.33
CA PHE A 172 -2.71 3.35 -10.89
C PHE A 172 -3.84 4.28 -11.36
N GLU A 173 -3.78 5.56 -10.99
CA GLU A 173 -4.81 6.53 -11.38
C GLU A 173 -4.80 6.80 -12.89
N GLY A 174 -3.61 6.83 -13.52
CA GLY A 174 -3.45 6.92 -14.97
C GLY A 174 -3.64 5.57 -15.69
N PHE A 175 -4.46 4.68 -15.13
CA PHE A 175 -4.69 3.33 -15.64
C PHE A 175 -4.91 3.31 -17.16
N PRO A 176 -4.01 2.67 -17.94
CA PRO A 176 -4.14 2.58 -19.39
C PRO A 176 -5.19 1.52 -19.73
N VAL A 177 -6.45 1.93 -19.75
CA VAL A 177 -7.61 1.05 -19.98
C VAL A 177 -7.50 0.31 -21.32
N GLU A 178 -6.85 0.93 -22.30
CA GLU A 178 -6.62 0.37 -23.63
C GLU A 178 -5.57 -0.76 -23.64
N ASP A 179 -4.58 -0.70 -22.76
CA ASP A 179 -3.51 -1.70 -22.68
C ASP A 179 -3.88 -2.86 -21.73
N PHE A 180 -4.88 -2.66 -20.88
CA PHE A 180 -5.28 -3.64 -19.88
C PHE A 180 -5.54 -5.06 -20.42
N PRO A 181 -6.25 -5.26 -21.56
CA PRO A 181 -6.44 -6.60 -22.12
C PRO A 181 -5.11 -7.27 -22.51
N GLY A 182 -4.17 -6.50 -23.06
CA GLY A 182 -2.82 -6.99 -23.35
C GLY A 182 -2.07 -7.38 -22.10
N GLN A 183 -2.16 -6.56 -21.05
CA GLN A 183 -1.53 -6.83 -19.75
C GLN A 183 -2.08 -8.09 -19.06
N LEU A 184 -3.38 -8.38 -19.20
CA LEU A 184 -3.98 -9.64 -18.72
C LEU A 184 -3.41 -10.86 -19.45
N ILE A 185 -3.27 -10.78 -20.77
CA ILE A 185 -2.67 -11.85 -21.59
C ILE A 185 -1.21 -12.06 -21.19
N SER A 186 -0.44 -10.97 -21.05
CA SER A 186 0.96 -11.03 -20.62
C SER A 186 1.10 -11.61 -19.21
N PHE A 187 0.24 -11.22 -18.26
CA PHE A 187 0.22 -11.80 -16.92
C PHE A 187 -0.03 -13.30 -16.97
N ARG A 188 -1.05 -13.76 -17.72
CA ARG A 188 -1.34 -15.19 -17.93
C ARG A 188 -0.14 -15.95 -18.51
N ALA A 189 0.53 -15.36 -19.50
CA ALA A 189 1.72 -15.95 -20.10
C ALA A 189 2.88 -16.07 -19.10
N ARG A 190 3.11 -15.04 -18.27
CA ARG A 190 4.17 -15.06 -17.24
C ARG A 190 3.93 -16.12 -16.16
N ILE A 191 2.71 -16.21 -15.61
CA ILE A 191 2.43 -17.22 -14.57
C ILE A 191 2.50 -18.65 -15.11
N ARG A 192 2.10 -18.88 -16.38
CA ARG A 192 2.31 -20.16 -17.06
C ARG A 192 3.80 -20.46 -17.19
N SER A 193 4.59 -19.52 -17.70
CA SER A 193 6.03 -19.70 -17.87
C SER A 193 6.76 -19.95 -16.55
N LEU A 194 6.28 -19.39 -15.44
CA LEU A 194 6.91 -19.55 -14.14
C LEU A 194 6.70 -20.94 -13.53
N PHE A 195 5.50 -21.50 -13.66
CA PHE A 195 5.10 -22.68 -12.88
C PHE A 195 4.67 -23.90 -13.70
N THR A 196 4.51 -23.76 -15.02
CA THR A 196 4.02 -24.83 -15.91
C THR A 196 5.02 -25.11 -17.05
N GLY A 197 4.86 -26.27 -17.69
CA GLY A 197 5.74 -26.74 -18.77
C GLY A 197 6.92 -27.58 -18.25
N ASP A 198 7.75 -28.03 -19.19
CA ASP A 198 8.87 -28.96 -18.89
C ASP A 198 10.01 -28.28 -18.15
N ALA A 199 10.17 -26.96 -18.31
CA ALA A 199 11.18 -26.14 -17.65
C ALA A 199 10.55 -24.89 -16.99
N PRO A 200 9.92 -25.04 -15.82
CA PRO A 200 9.31 -23.92 -15.11
C PRO A 200 10.35 -22.86 -14.71
N ALA A 201 10.16 -21.63 -15.15
CA ALA A 201 11.16 -20.58 -15.00
C ALA A 201 11.50 -20.24 -13.54
N CYS A 202 10.59 -20.51 -12.58
CA CYS A 202 10.86 -20.27 -11.15
C CYS A 202 12.05 -21.08 -10.61
N LEU A 203 12.45 -22.18 -11.26
CA LEU A 203 13.63 -22.94 -10.86
C LEU A 203 14.93 -22.20 -11.20
N ASP A 204 14.90 -21.37 -12.24
CA ASP A 204 16.03 -20.64 -12.80
C ASP A 204 16.02 -19.13 -12.48
N THR A 205 14.96 -18.61 -11.86
CA THR A 205 14.87 -17.20 -11.47
C THR A 205 14.05 -16.99 -10.21
N GLY A 206 14.01 -15.75 -9.72
CA GLY A 206 13.12 -15.35 -8.62
C GLY A 206 13.50 -15.91 -7.25
N LEU A 207 12.50 -15.92 -6.37
CA LEU A 207 12.60 -16.36 -4.98
C LEU A 207 12.77 -17.86 -4.87
N THR A 208 12.11 -18.64 -5.74
CA THR A 208 12.22 -20.10 -5.75
C THR A 208 13.65 -20.55 -5.99
N ARG A 209 14.33 -20.04 -7.03
CA ARG A 209 15.76 -20.30 -7.24
C ARG A 209 16.61 -19.89 -6.04
N HIS A 210 16.34 -18.73 -5.44
CA HIS A 210 17.10 -18.25 -4.29
C HIS A 210 16.95 -19.21 -3.09
N MET A 211 15.74 -19.65 -2.80
CA MET A 211 15.47 -20.62 -1.76
C MET A 211 16.17 -21.96 -2.03
N LEU A 212 16.10 -22.48 -3.26
CA LEU A 212 16.79 -23.71 -3.64
C LEU A 212 18.31 -23.59 -3.47
N LYS A 213 18.91 -22.44 -3.78
CA LYS A 213 20.33 -22.17 -3.51
C LYS A 213 20.67 -22.17 -2.01
N ILE A 214 19.79 -21.65 -1.16
CA ILE A 214 19.98 -21.67 0.29
C ILE A 214 19.92 -23.11 0.81
N LEU A 215 18.87 -23.84 0.42
CA LEU A 215 18.60 -25.21 0.89
C LEU A 215 19.62 -26.23 0.34
N GLY A 216 20.14 -26.03 -0.88
CA GLY A 216 21.11 -26.94 -1.49
C GLY A 216 22.54 -26.77 -0.99
N LYS A 217 22.90 -25.61 -0.40
CA LYS A 217 24.28 -25.33 0.03
C LYS A 217 24.56 -25.66 1.50
N ARG A 218 23.54 -25.73 2.35
CA ARG A 218 23.70 -25.76 3.81
C ARG A 218 22.66 -26.67 4.44
N THR A 219 23.11 -27.57 5.32
CA THR A 219 22.22 -28.16 6.33
C THR A 219 21.77 -27.03 7.25
N MET A 220 20.46 -26.79 7.29
CA MET A 220 19.89 -25.77 8.15
C MET A 220 19.59 -26.40 9.51
N ALA A 221 20.29 -25.93 10.54
CA ALA A 221 20.14 -26.38 11.91
C ALA A 221 19.74 -25.20 12.80
N PHE A 222 18.76 -25.40 13.68
CA PHE A 222 18.34 -24.41 14.66
C PHE A 222 17.92 -25.06 15.97
N SER A 223 18.11 -24.31 17.04
CA SER A 223 17.83 -24.75 18.39
C SER A 223 16.39 -24.44 18.80
N ILE A 224 15.72 -25.41 19.41
CA ILE A 224 14.38 -25.28 19.98
C ILE A 224 14.39 -25.68 21.46
N PRO A 225 13.52 -25.10 22.30
CA PRO A 225 13.34 -25.55 23.69
C PRO A 225 12.83 -26.99 23.76
N SER A 226 13.37 -27.77 24.70
CA SER A 226 12.97 -29.16 24.97
C SER A 226 12.85 -29.43 26.47
N SER A 227 12.15 -30.50 26.85
CA SER A 227 12.02 -30.94 28.25
C SER A 227 13.37 -31.29 28.89
N ARG A 228 14.36 -31.67 28.08
CA ARG A 228 15.74 -31.96 28.50
C ARG A 228 16.72 -30.81 28.28
N GLY A 229 16.24 -29.62 27.89
CA GLY A 229 17.08 -28.45 27.62
C GLY A 229 16.82 -27.85 26.24
N VAL A 230 17.74 -28.09 25.30
CA VAL A 230 17.68 -27.57 23.93
C VAL A 230 17.79 -28.73 22.94
N ASP A 231 16.80 -28.89 22.07
CA ASP A 231 16.88 -29.80 20.93
C ASP A 231 17.35 -29.04 19.69
N VAL A 232 17.99 -29.74 18.76
CA VAL A 232 18.40 -29.18 17.47
C VAL A 232 17.53 -29.79 16.40
N VAL A 233 16.72 -28.95 15.75
CA VAL A 233 15.99 -29.34 14.54
C VAL A 233 16.92 -29.08 13.36
N GLN A 234 17.06 -30.11 12.53
CA GLN A 234 17.78 -30.02 11.27
C GLN A 234 16.85 -30.50 10.17
N PHE A 235 16.82 -29.78 9.05
CA PHE A 235 16.35 -30.36 7.82
C PHE A 235 17.49 -30.34 6.80
N THR A 236 17.79 -31.53 6.30
CA THR A 236 18.81 -31.78 5.29
C THR A 236 18.10 -31.93 3.96
N PRO A 237 18.67 -31.47 2.82
CA PRO A 237 18.26 -32.01 1.54
C PRO A 237 18.47 -33.53 1.61
N THR A 238 17.36 -34.26 1.68
CA THR A 238 17.34 -35.70 2.02
C THR A 238 18.19 -36.51 1.05
N ASP A 239 18.19 -36.10 -0.23
CA ASP A 239 19.04 -36.52 -1.34
C ASP A 239 18.54 -35.76 -2.60
N GLU A 240 19.33 -35.70 -3.67
CA GLU A 240 18.96 -34.95 -4.89
C GLU A 240 17.64 -35.46 -5.51
N ARG A 241 17.40 -36.77 -5.46
CA ARG A 241 16.17 -37.38 -6.02
C ARG A 241 14.95 -37.02 -5.18
N THR A 242 15.02 -37.12 -3.86
CA THR A 242 13.92 -36.71 -2.97
C THR A 242 13.65 -35.20 -3.05
N ALA A 243 14.70 -34.39 -3.17
CA ALA A 243 14.58 -32.95 -3.39
C ALA A 243 13.83 -32.65 -4.70
N ALA A 244 14.23 -33.29 -5.81
CA ALA A 244 13.56 -33.15 -7.10
C ALA A 244 12.08 -33.59 -7.06
N LEU A 245 11.79 -34.72 -6.41
CA LEU A 245 10.40 -35.18 -6.21
C LEU A 245 9.57 -34.16 -5.40
N THR A 246 10.16 -33.57 -4.37
CA THR A 246 9.49 -32.57 -3.52
C THR A 246 9.24 -31.27 -4.27
N VAL A 247 10.20 -30.81 -5.08
CA VAL A 247 10.01 -29.66 -5.98
C VAL A 247 8.90 -29.96 -7.00
N GLY A 248 8.87 -31.18 -7.56
CA GLY A 248 7.81 -31.62 -8.47
C GLY A 248 6.41 -31.57 -7.84
N LYS A 249 6.27 -31.97 -6.57
CA LYS A 249 5.00 -31.84 -5.83
C LYS A 249 4.59 -30.37 -5.66
N CYS A 250 5.53 -29.48 -5.34
CA CYS A 250 5.25 -28.05 -5.22
C CYS A 250 4.81 -27.45 -6.57
N LEU A 251 5.51 -27.78 -7.66
CA LEU A 251 5.15 -27.37 -9.01
C LEU A 251 3.78 -27.87 -9.46
N SER A 252 3.41 -29.10 -9.09
CA SER A 252 2.09 -29.66 -9.37
C SER A 252 0.98 -28.82 -8.71
N ARG A 253 1.17 -28.41 -7.44
CA ARG A 253 0.23 -27.51 -6.74
C ARG A 253 0.19 -26.12 -7.38
N MET A 254 1.35 -25.58 -7.74
CA MET A 254 1.43 -24.29 -8.43
C MET A 254 0.78 -24.32 -9.82
N SER A 255 0.84 -25.45 -10.53
CA SER A 255 0.11 -25.65 -11.78
C SER A 255 -1.41 -25.61 -11.56
N GLY A 256 -1.90 -26.22 -10.47
CA GLY A 256 -3.28 -26.10 -10.02
C GLY A 256 -3.67 -24.64 -9.71
N TRP A 257 -2.79 -23.91 -9.02
CA TRP A 257 -2.98 -22.48 -8.76
C TRP A 257 -3.04 -21.65 -10.04
N VAL A 258 -2.18 -21.92 -11.04
CA VAL A 258 -2.23 -21.26 -12.36
C VAL A 258 -3.58 -21.52 -13.02
N ALA A 259 -4.04 -22.77 -13.07
CA ALA A 259 -5.33 -23.10 -13.67
C ALA A 259 -6.50 -22.37 -13.00
N LEU A 260 -6.53 -22.32 -11.66
CA LEU A 260 -7.56 -21.57 -10.91
C LEU A 260 -7.46 -20.06 -11.15
N THR A 261 -6.25 -19.53 -11.25
CA THR A 261 -6.01 -18.11 -11.54
C THR A 261 -6.56 -17.74 -12.92
N GLU A 262 -6.36 -18.58 -13.93
CA GLU A 262 -6.92 -18.35 -15.26
C GLU A 262 -8.45 -18.31 -15.25
N ARG A 263 -9.09 -19.22 -14.51
CA ARG A 263 -10.56 -19.19 -14.34
C ARG A 263 -11.02 -17.96 -13.60
N THR A 264 -10.25 -17.51 -12.61
CA THR A 264 -10.52 -16.28 -11.87
C THR A 264 -10.42 -15.06 -12.79
N LEU A 265 -9.39 -14.98 -13.65
CA LEU A 265 -9.27 -13.90 -14.64
C LEU A 265 -10.43 -13.91 -15.64
N GLU A 266 -10.85 -15.10 -16.12
CA GLU A 266 -11.99 -15.24 -17.03
C GLU A 266 -13.30 -14.74 -16.38
N ALA A 267 -13.50 -15.01 -15.08
CA ALA A 267 -14.68 -14.60 -14.34
C ALA A 267 -14.68 -13.12 -13.94
N GLU A 268 -13.54 -12.61 -13.47
CA GLU A 268 -13.41 -11.25 -12.95
C GLU A 268 -13.17 -10.21 -14.07
N PHE A 269 -12.58 -10.63 -15.19
CA PHE A 269 -12.23 -9.76 -16.32
C PHE A 269 -12.75 -10.31 -17.66
N PRO A 270 -14.08 -10.44 -17.83
CA PRO A 270 -14.65 -11.05 -19.02
C PRO A 270 -14.33 -10.26 -20.29
N HIS A 271 -13.93 -10.94 -21.35
CA HIS A 271 -13.52 -10.33 -22.63
C HIS A 271 -14.61 -9.47 -23.30
N PHE A 272 -15.87 -9.62 -22.89
CA PHE A 272 -17.02 -8.89 -23.43
C PHE A 272 -17.32 -7.58 -22.70
N GLU A 273 -16.54 -7.26 -21.67
CA GLU A 273 -16.70 -6.03 -20.91
C GLU A 273 -16.40 -4.78 -21.76
N THR A 274 -17.22 -3.74 -21.59
CA THR A 274 -17.12 -2.50 -22.39
C THR A 274 -15.73 -1.87 -22.31
N GLN A 275 -15.11 -1.79 -21.12
CA GLN A 275 -13.81 -1.15 -20.96
C GLN A 275 -12.70 -1.84 -21.74
N GLN A 276 -12.72 -3.17 -21.85
CA GLN A 276 -11.71 -3.90 -22.62
C GLN A 276 -11.81 -3.61 -24.13
N SER A 277 -12.91 -3.01 -24.57
CA SER A 277 -13.09 -2.56 -25.96
C SER A 277 -12.29 -1.29 -26.28
N PHE A 278 -11.84 -0.54 -25.27
CA PHE A 278 -11.00 0.64 -25.49
C PHE A 278 -9.60 0.30 -26.01
N LYS A 279 -9.21 -0.98 -26.07
CA LYS A 279 -7.97 -1.42 -26.72
C LYS A 279 -7.79 -0.94 -28.17
N ILE A 280 -8.88 -0.58 -28.85
CA ILE A 280 -8.82 0.01 -30.19
C ILE A 280 -8.09 1.36 -30.24
N PHE A 281 -7.94 2.02 -29.08
CA PHE A 281 -7.22 3.29 -28.94
C PHE A 281 -5.79 3.11 -28.43
N SER A 282 -5.30 1.88 -28.24
CA SER A 282 -3.91 1.65 -27.84
C SER A 282 -2.93 2.20 -28.87
N LEU A 283 -1.98 2.98 -28.37
CA LEU A 283 -0.83 3.50 -29.13
C LEU A 283 0.47 2.83 -28.69
N SER A 284 0.41 1.68 -28.01
CA SER A 284 1.59 0.93 -27.58
C SER A 284 2.43 0.45 -28.77
N ALA A 285 3.74 0.22 -28.57
CA ALA A 285 4.64 -0.24 -29.63
C ALA A 285 4.17 -1.56 -30.29
N ALA A 286 3.49 -2.41 -29.51
CA ALA A 286 2.88 -3.65 -29.97
C ALA A 286 1.55 -3.47 -30.73
N ALA A 287 0.97 -2.27 -30.74
CA ALA A 287 -0.23 -1.99 -31.50
C ALA A 287 0.10 -2.01 -33.00
N GLU A 288 -0.52 -2.95 -33.72
CA GLU A 288 -0.42 -3.02 -35.17
C GLU A 288 -0.94 -1.73 -35.80
N ARG A 289 -0.32 -1.32 -36.91
CA ARG A 289 -0.84 -0.19 -37.69
C ARG A 289 -2.29 -0.55 -38.09
N PRO A 290 -3.28 0.30 -37.77
CA PRO A 290 -4.62 0.06 -38.23
C PRO A 290 -4.63 0.08 -39.76
N ASN A 291 -4.88 -1.07 -40.38
CA ASN A 291 -5.26 -1.11 -41.79
C ASN A 291 -6.50 -0.23 -41.98
N GLY A 292 -6.75 0.32 -43.18
CA GLY A 292 -7.86 1.26 -43.41
C GLY A 292 -9.27 0.79 -42.98
N SER A 293 -9.43 -0.50 -42.63
CA SER A 293 -10.65 -1.09 -42.07
C SER A 293 -10.61 -1.45 -40.58
N HIS A 294 -9.53 -1.13 -39.84
CA HIS A 294 -9.30 -1.57 -38.45
C HIS A 294 -10.45 -1.15 -37.53
N PHE A 295 -10.83 0.13 -37.57
CA PHE A 295 -11.95 0.64 -36.80
C PHE A 295 -13.29 0.18 -37.40
N CYS A 296 -13.44 0.20 -38.73
CA CYS A 296 -14.69 -0.14 -39.41
C CYS A 296 -15.18 -1.57 -39.12
N ARG A 297 -14.27 -2.54 -39.01
CA ARG A 297 -14.58 -3.96 -38.78
C ARG A 297 -14.42 -4.39 -37.31
N SER A 298 -14.09 -3.45 -36.43
CA SER A 298 -13.82 -3.79 -35.03
C SER A 298 -15.12 -4.11 -34.30
N LYS A 299 -15.23 -5.36 -33.80
CA LYS A 299 -16.28 -5.76 -32.86
C LYS A 299 -16.25 -4.92 -31.59
N ASP A 300 -15.08 -4.40 -31.22
CA ASP A 300 -14.88 -3.56 -30.04
C ASP A 300 -15.46 -2.17 -30.24
N LEU A 301 -15.30 -1.56 -31.44
CA LEU A 301 -15.97 -0.31 -31.78
C LEU A 301 -17.49 -0.48 -31.74
N SER A 302 -18.03 -1.52 -32.37
CA SER A 302 -19.48 -1.80 -32.31
C SER A 302 -19.98 -2.03 -30.89
N ARG A 303 -19.16 -2.61 -30.00
CA ARG A 303 -19.51 -2.77 -28.58
C ARG A 303 -19.57 -1.43 -27.86
N LEU A 304 -18.59 -0.55 -28.08
CA LEU A 304 -18.58 0.81 -27.52
C LEU A 304 -19.79 1.62 -27.99
N LEU A 305 -20.11 1.57 -29.28
CA LEU A 305 -21.27 2.27 -29.87
C LEU A 305 -22.59 1.82 -29.23
N LYS A 306 -22.77 0.50 -29.06
CA LYS A 306 -23.93 -0.06 -28.37
C LYS A 306 -23.98 0.36 -26.90
N ALA A 307 -22.86 0.29 -26.19
CA ALA A 307 -22.78 0.62 -24.77
C ALA A 307 -23.10 2.10 -24.48
N TYR A 308 -22.67 3.01 -25.37
CA TYR A 308 -22.88 4.44 -25.21
C TYR A 308 -24.09 4.98 -25.97
N ARG A 309 -24.95 4.11 -26.51
CA ARG A 309 -26.16 4.49 -27.26
C ARG A 309 -25.86 5.50 -28.38
N LEU A 310 -24.86 5.19 -29.21
CA LEU A 310 -24.55 5.92 -30.44
C LEU A 310 -24.99 5.13 -31.70
N PRO A 311 -26.27 4.70 -31.85
CA PRO A 311 -26.67 3.81 -32.93
C PRO A 311 -27.02 4.59 -34.21
N GLU A 312 -26.10 4.60 -35.18
CA GLU A 312 -26.45 4.82 -36.58
C GLU A 312 -25.39 4.12 -37.45
N PRO A 313 -25.77 3.29 -38.45
CA PRO A 313 -24.80 2.59 -39.31
C PRO A 313 -23.82 3.56 -40.01
N ASP A 314 -24.34 4.71 -40.43
CA ASP A 314 -23.56 5.79 -41.05
C ASP A 314 -22.61 6.46 -40.06
N LEU A 315 -23.01 6.55 -38.78
CA LEU A 315 -22.18 7.05 -37.71
C LEU A 315 -21.02 6.11 -37.38
N GLN A 316 -21.19 4.78 -37.46
CA GLN A 316 -20.08 3.84 -37.26
C GLN A 316 -18.98 4.02 -38.31
N ALA A 317 -19.35 4.18 -39.59
CA ALA A 317 -18.40 4.40 -40.67
C ALA A 317 -17.67 5.75 -40.50
N ASN A 318 -18.42 6.81 -40.16
CA ASN A 318 -17.85 8.14 -39.93
C ASN A 318 -16.90 8.15 -38.71
N ILE A 319 -17.29 7.53 -37.60
CA ILE A 319 -16.44 7.38 -36.40
C ILE A 319 -15.16 6.63 -36.74
N ALA A 320 -15.26 5.54 -37.49
CA ALA A 320 -14.11 4.74 -37.86
C ALA A 320 -13.14 5.49 -38.79
N ASP A 321 -13.64 6.27 -39.75
CA ASP A 321 -12.80 7.13 -40.60
C ASP A 321 -12.10 8.23 -39.78
N GLN A 322 -12.85 8.95 -38.94
CA GLN A 322 -12.28 10.00 -38.08
C GLN A 322 -11.24 9.44 -37.10
N ALA A 323 -11.53 8.30 -36.46
CA ALA A 323 -10.58 7.61 -35.58
C ALA A 323 -9.31 7.19 -36.33
N SER A 324 -9.44 6.65 -37.55
CA SER A 324 -8.30 6.23 -38.38
C SER A 324 -7.39 7.41 -38.74
N ARG A 325 -7.96 8.56 -39.10
CA ARG A 325 -7.19 9.78 -39.42
C ARG A 325 -6.48 10.32 -38.19
N LEU A 326 -7.18 10.43 -37.06
CA LEU A 326 -6.61 10.90 -35.80
C LEU A 326 -5.53 9.96 -35.25
N TRP A 327 -5.65 8.65 -35.47
CA TRP A 327 -4.66 7.67 -35.00
C TRP A 327 -3.26 7.98 -35.52
N TYR A 328 -3.10 8.39 -36.78
CA TYR A 328 -1.80 8.74 -37.34
C TYR A 328 -1.17 9.94 -36.64
N VAL A 329 -1.97 10.95 -36.34
CA VAL A 329 -1.52 12.14 -35.60
C VAL A 329 -1.14 11.75 -34.16
N ALA A 330 -2.02 10.99 -33.49
CA ALA A 330 -1.79 10.54 -32.12
C ALA A 330 -0.55 9.65 -32.00
N ARG A 331 -0.34 8.73 -32.95
CA ARG A 331 0.83 7.84 -32.99
C ARG A 331 2.13 8.61 -33.21
N ARG A 332 2.12 9.62 -34.09
CA ARG A 332 3.28 10.50 -34.27
C ARG A 332 3.62 11.23 -32.98
N THR A 333 2.61 11.82 -32.32
CA THR A 333 2.78 12.47 -31.02
C THR A 333 3.31 11.51 -29.95
N ALA A 334 2.84 10.26 -29.93
CA ALA A 334 3.35 9.24 -29.01
C ALA A 334 4.85 8.95 -29.23
N MET A 335 5.29 8.91 -30.49
CA MET A 335 6.70 8.68 -30.84
C MET A 335 7.61 9.89 -30.52
N GLU A 336 7.11 11.11 -30.73
CA GLU A 336 7.88 12.35 -30.57
C GLU A 336 7.93 12.81 -29.11
N GLU A 337 6.80 12.79 -28.40
CA GLU A 337 6.63 13.41 -27.08
C GLU A 337 6.68 12.40 -25.92
N LYS A 338 6.68 11.08 -26.20
CA LYS A 338 6.67 10.00 -25.19
C LYS A 338 5.53 10.10 -24.18
N LEU A 339 4.39 10.64 -24.59
CA LEU A 339 3.18 10.75 -23.78
C LEU A 339 2.41 9.42 -23.72
N ASN A 340 1.50 9.28 -22.74
CA ASN A 340 0.57 8.14 -22.70
C ASN A 340 -0.48 8.24 -23.83
N SER A 341 -1.20 7.14 -24.11
CA SER A 341 -2.15 7.09 -25.23
C SER A 341 -3.24 8.16 -25.11
N VAL A 342 -3.80 8.36 -23.91
CA VAL A 342 -4.85 9.35 -23.64
C VAL A 342 -4.39 10.75 -24.05
N ASP A 343 -3.24 11.19 -23.56
CA ASP A 343 -2.68 12.51 -23.84
C ASP A 343 -2.34 12.69 -25.33
N CYS A 344 -1.88 11.63 -25.99
CA CYS A 344 -1.65 11.64 -27.44
C CYS A 344 -2.94 11.84 -28.23
N TRP A 345 -4.04 11.16 -27.84
CA TRP A 345 -5.34 11.36 -28.46
C TRP A 345 -5.90 12.75 -28.21
N ILE A 346 -5.73 13.31 -27.01
CA ILE A 346 -6.09 14.69 -26.69
C ILE A 346 -5.30 15.67 -27.55
N SER A 347 -3.97 15.48 -27.66
CA SER A 347 -3.10 16.30 -28.50
C SER A 347 -3.50 16.22 -29.97
N ALA A 348 -3.81 15.03 -30.48
CA ALA A 348 -4.26 14.84 -31.87
C ALA A 348 -5.56 15.59 -32.18
N VAL A 349 -6.54 15.54 -31.26
CA VAL A 349 -7.79 16.30 -31.39
C VAL A 349 -7.52 17.81 -31.36
N LYS A 350 -6.69 18.29 -30.42
CA LYS A 350 -6.29 19.72 -30.33
C LYS A 350 -5.58 20.20 -31.59
N GLN A 351 -4.65 19.40 -32.14
CA GLN A 351 -3.93 19.73 -33.37
C GLN A 351 -4.86 19.82 -34.57
N THR A 352 -5.81 18.89 -34.68
CA THR A 352 -6.75 18.81 -35.80
C THR A 352 -7.82 19.89 -35.75
N THR A 353 -8.14 20.40 -34.55
CA THR A 353 -9.13 21.47 -34.32
C THR A 353 -8.51 22.85 -34.11
N ARG A 354 -7.19 23.00 -34.30
CA ARG A 354 -6.44 24.24 -34.01
C ARG A 354 -7.00 25.46 -34.74
N THR A 355 -7.33 25.30 -36.02
CA THR A 355 -8.07 26.30 -36.79
C THR A 355 -9.54 26.07 -36.49
N ASN A 356 -10.19 26.96 -35.75
CA ASN A 356 -11.54 26.77 -35.22
C ASN A 356 -12.65 26.93 -36.28
N THR A 357 -12.50 26.28 -37.44
CA THR A 357 -13.42 26.37 -38.58
C THR A 357 -14.50 25.28 -38.52
N PRO A 358 -15.65 25.47 -39.19
CA PRO A 358 -16.69 24.44 -39.27
C PRO A 358 -16.19 23.10 -39.84
N GLN A 359 -15.31 23.14 -40.85
CA GLN A 359 -14.71 21.94 -41.44
C GLN A 359 -13.83 21.15 -40.46
N THR A 360 -13.03 21.80 -39.62
CA THR A 360 -12.15 21.10 -38.66
C THR A 360 -12.90 20.59 -37.44
N ARG A 361 -14.01 21.24 -37.04
CA ARG A 361 -14.91 20.69 -36.01
C ARG A 361 -15.62 19.44 -36.52
N SER A 362 -16.07 19.46 -37.78
CA SER A 362 -16.74 18.33 -38.40
C SER A 362 -15.83 17.09 -38.54
N SER A 363 -14.51 17.26 -38.61
CA SER A 363 -13.57 16.14 -38.80
C SER A 363 -13.30 15.31 -37.54
N VAL A 364 -13.74 15.77 -36.36
CA VAL A 364 -13.64 15.03 -35.09
C VAL A 364 -14.99 14.83 -34.39
N ALA A 365 -16.05 15.47 -34.87
CA ALA A 365 -17.35 15.51 -34.21
C ALA A 365 -17.96 14.13 -33.94
N ALA A 366 -17.78 13.17 -34.84
CA ALA A 366 -18.38 11.85 -34.71
C ALA A 366 -17.63 10.99 -33.68
N VAL A 367 -16.29 11.03 -33.69
CA VAL A 367 -15.44 10.20 -32.81
C VAL A 367 -15.28 10.78 -31.40
N LEU A 368 -15.43 12.10 -31.24
CA LEU A 368 -15.22 12.81 -29.98
C LEU A 368 -16.04 12.26 -28.80
N PRO A 369 -17.33 11.92 -28.92
CA PRO A 369 -18.09 11.32 -27.81
C PRO A 369 -17.45 10.04 -27.25
N ILE A 370 -16.89 9.18 -28.11
CA ILE A 370 -16.22 7.96 -27.66
C ILE A 370 -14.87 8.28 -27.03
N LEU A 371 -14.11 9.21 -27.60
CA LEU A 371 -12.83 9.64 -27.03
C LEU A 371 -13.00 10.27 -25.65
N VAL A 372 -14.05 11.08 -25.44
CA VAL A 372 -14.37 11.63 -24.12
C VAL A 372 -14.67 10.52 -23.12
N ARG A 373 -15.39 9.47 -23.52
CA ARG A 373 -15.65 8.31 -22.65
C ARG A 373 -14.39 7.50 -22.37
N TYR A 374 -13.49 7.41 -23.34
CA TYR A 374 -12.18 6.80 -23.18
C TYR A 374 -11.33 7.58 -22.17
N TRP A 375 -11.24 8.91 -22.29
CA TRP A 375 -10.52 9.78 -21.34
C TRP A 375 -11.12 9.76 -19.93
N ALA A 376 -12.43 9.59 -19.84
CA ALA A 376 -13.14 9.48 -18.58
C ALA A 376 -13.07 8.07 -17.95
N ALA A 377 -12.53 7.06 -18.64
CA ALA A 377 -12.46 5.70 -18.14
C ALA A 377 -11.24 5.52 -17.21
N GLY A 378 -11.46 4.95 -16.03
CA GLY A 378 -10.39 4.59 -15.11
C GLY A 378 -10.73 3.38 -14.24
N ALA A 379 -9.70 2.79 -13.63
CA ALA A 379 -9.85 1.66 -12.69
C ALA A 379 -9.76 2.09 -11.22
N SER A 380 -9.14 3.24 -10.93
CA SER A 380 -8.93 3.68 -9.56
C SER A 380 -9.10 5.19 -9.37
N THR A 381 -9.53 5.57 -8.17
CA THR A 381 -9.47 6.94 -7.62
C THR A 381 -8.51 7.02 -6.45
N SER A 382 -7.66 6.00 -6.26
CA SER A 382 -6.73 5.90 -5.14
C SER A 382 -5.78 7.10 -5.05
N GLY A 383 -5.44 7.75 -6.16
CA GLY A 383 -4.63 8.99 -6.15
C GLY A 383 -5.28 10.11 -5.33
N VAL A 384 -6.61 10.25 -5.39
CA VAL A 384 -7.37 11.20 -4.58
C VAL A 384 -7.31 10.82 -3.10
N GLU A 385 -7.51 9.54 -2.77
CA GLU A 385 -7.43 9.04 -1.38
C GLU A 385 -6.00 9.09 -0.80
N GLN A 386 -4.99 8.85 -1.63
CA GLN A 386 -3.59 8.99 -1.27
C GLN A 386 -3.21 10.45 -1.08
N ALA A 387 -3.74 11.37 -1.91
CA ALA A 387 -3.57 12.80 -1.72
C ALA A 387 -4.20 13.24 -0.39
N PHE A 388 -5.39 12.75 -0.05
CA PHE A 388 -5.99 12.99 1.27
C PHE A 388 -5.14 12.41 2.39
N SER A 389 -4.66 11.17 2.27
CA SER A 389 -3.84 10.52 3.29
C SER A 389 -2.49 11.21 3.49
N ARG A 390 -1.85 11.67 2.40
CA ARG A 390 -0.58 12.44 2.46
C ARG A 390 -0.82 13.82 3.07
N SER A 391 -1.91 14.47 2.71
CA SER A 391 -2.29 15.77 3.29
C SER A 391 -2.60 15.63 4.78
N GLN A 392 -3.27 14.55 5.19
CA GLN A 392 -3.50 14.20 6.59
C GLN A 392 -2.17 13.94 7.32
N GLN A 393 -1.26 13.16 6.74
CA GLN A 393 0.06 12.93 7.34
C GLN A 393 0.90 14.20 7.47
N LEU A 394 0.84 15.10 6.48
CA LEU A 394 1.52 16.39 6.54
C LEU A 394 0.94 17.27 7.64
N THR A 395 -0.39 17.34 7.77
CA THR A 395 -1.06 18.12 8.82
C THR A 395 -0.84 17.56 10.22
N ASP A 396 -0.95 16.23 10.40
CA ASP A 396 -0.66 15.53 11.66
C ASP A 396 0.79 15.78 12.14
N ASN A 397 1.75 15.82 11.21
CA ASN A 397 3.16 16.09 11.52
C ASN A 397 3.46 17.57 11.79
N LEU A 398 2.62 18.48 11.30
CA LEU A 398 2.77 19.92 11.49
C LEU A 398 2.05 20.44 12.74
N MET A 399 1.28 19.60 13.45
CA MET A 399 0.46 19.99 14.62
C MET A 399 -0.39 21.24 14.36
N ILE A 400 -0.89 21.39 13.13
CA ILE A 400 -1.79 22.49 12.78
C ILE A 400 -3.18 22.10 13.28
N ASP A 401 -3.59 22.65 14.42
CA ASP A 401 -4.93 22.55 15.01
C ASP A 401 -5.99 23.33 14.18
N GLY A 402 -6.01 23.12 12.87
CA GLY A 402 -6.96 23.69 11.91
C GLY A 402 -7.81 22.61 11.27
N HIS A 403 -9.11 22.86 11.11
CA HIS A 403 -10.06 21.93 10.51
C HIS A 403 -9.59 21.48 9.12
N ILE A 404 -9.58 20.16 8.92
CA ILE A 404 -9.31 19.47 7.65
C ILE A 404 -10.11 20.07 6.48
N ASP A 405 -11.28 20.67 6.75
CA ASP A 405 -12.17 21.27 5.76
C ASP A 405 -11.60 22.55 5.11
N ASP A 406 -10.81 23.37 5.81
CA ASP A 406 -10.36 24.68 5.29
C ASP A 406 -9.21 24.54 4.26
N VAL A 407 -8.35 23.53 4.43
CA VAL A 407 -7.26 23.23 3.47
C VAL A 407 -7.78 22.42 2.28
N LEU A 408 -8.83 21.63 2.49
CA LEU A 408 -9.47 20.80 1.46
C LEU A 408 -10.36 21.58 0.51
N GLU A 409 -11.14 22.55 1.00
CA GLU A 409 -11.86 23.49 0.12
C GLU A 409 -10.85 24.31 -0.70
N ALA A 410 -9.75 24.78 -0.09
CA ALA A 410 -8.75 25.54 -0.82
C ALA A 410 -8.07 24.74 -1.94
N SER A 411 -7.87 23.43 -1.79
CA SER A 411 -7.11 22.60 -2.76
C SER A 411 -7.94 22.10 -3.95
N LEU A 412 -9.25 21.90 -3.77
CA LEU A 412 -10.18 21.49 -4.85
C LEU A 412 -10.74 22.70 -5.63
N VAL A 413 -10.60 23.92 -5.09
CA VAL A 413 -11.19 25.16 -5.63
C VAL A 413 -10.15 26.06 -6.32
N ILE A 414 -8.89 25.63 -6.44
CA ILE A 414 -7.78 26.49 -6.92
C ILE A 414 -8.04 27.12 -8.31
N ASP A 415 -8.87 26.50 -9.17
CA ASP A 415 -9.12 27.01 -10.52
C ASP A 415 -10.55 27.51 -10.80
N ILE A 416 -11.43 27.57 -9.81
CA ILE A 416 -12.82 28.02 -10.02
C ILE A 416 -12.99 29.45 -9.49
N PRO A 417 -13.31 30.43 -10.35
CA PRO A 417 -13.60 31.79 -9.90
C PRO A 417 -14.71 31.78 -8.82
N PRO A 418 -14.59 32.55 -7.73
CA PRO A 418 -15.60 32.57 -6.65
C PRO A 418 -17.03 32.81 -7.12
N ALA A 419 -17.20 33.52 -8.24
CA ALA A 419 -18.49 33.76 -8.87
C ALA A 419 -19.15 32.49 -9.45
N GLU A 420 -18.35 31.53 -9.91
CA GLU A 420 -18.84 30.27 -10.51
C GLU A 420 -19.15 29.20 -9.46
N LEU A 421 -18.52 29.28 -8.28
CA LEU A 421 -18.72 28.32 -7.19
C LEU A 421 -20.19 28.24 -6.75
N GLN A 422 -20.86 29.40 -6.63
CA GLN A 422 -22.29 29.47 -6.30
C GLN A 422 -23.18 28.82 -7.37
N ILE A 423 -22.81 28.96 -8.64
CA ILE A 423 -23.57 28.40 -9.77
C ILE A 423 -23.41 26.87 -9.77
N ILE A 424 -22.20 26.38 -9.55
CA ILE A 424 -21.88 24.95 -9.48
C ILE A 424 -22.58 24.32 -8.28
N ALA A 425 -22.51 24.95 -7.10
CA ALA A 425 -23.17 24.48 -5.88
C ALA A 425 -24.70 24.35 -6.08
N ARG A 426 -25.34 25.34 -6.71
CA ARG A 426 -26.78 25.28 -7.01
C ARG A 426 -27.13 24.16 -7.99
N LYS A 427 -26.32 23.97 -9.06
CA LYS A 427 -26.52 22.89 -10.02
C LYS A 427 -26.32 21.51 -9.37
N ALA A 428 -25.29 21.36 -8.55
CA ALA A 428 -25.03 20.13 -7.81
C ALA A 428 -26.17 19.81 -6.83
N ALA A 429 -26.69 20.82 -6.11
CA ALA A 429 -27.84 20.66 -5.22
C ALA A 429 -29.11 20.24 -5.98
N ALA A 430 -29.35 20.79 -7.17
CA ALA A 430 -30.47 20.40 -8.02
C ALA A 430 -30.36 18.94 -8.50
N VAL A 431 -29.17 18.52 -8.95
CA VAL A 431 -28.91 17.12 -9.34
C VAL A 431 -29.05 16.19 -8.14
N TRP A 432 -28.54 16.57 -6.98
CA TRP A 432 -28.69 15.80 -5.74
C TRP A 432 -30.16 15.61 -5.38
N LEU A 433 -30.94 16.69 -5.38
CA LEU A 433 -32.37 16.68 -5.09
C LEU A 433 -33.12 15.74 -6.03
N GLN A 434 -32.74 15.72 -7.31
CA GLN A 434 -33.36 14.89 -8.33
C GLN A 434 -32.99 13.40 -8.17
N VAL A 435 -31.74 13.09 -7.85
CA VAL A 435 -31.24 11.70 -7.79
C VAL A 435 -31.51 11.04 -6.44
N TYR A 436 -31.35 11.79 -5.35
CA TYR A 436 -31.39 11.26 -3.99
C TYR A 436 -32.59 11.78 -3.18
N GLY A 437 -33.41 12.66 -3.77
CA GLY A 437 -34.52 13.33 -3.09
C GLY A 437 -34.06 14.51 -2.23
N ALA A 438 -35.02 15.14 -1.54
CA ALA A 438 -34.71 16.21 -0.60
C ALA A 438 -33.74 15.67 0.47
N THR A 439 -32.69 16.44 0.75
CA THR A 439 -31.89 16.23 1.95
C THR A 439 -32.86 16.07 3.11
N ARG A 440 -32.78 14.95 3.82
CA ARG A 440 -33.63 14.73 5.00
C ARG A 440 -33.40 15.92 5.91
N ILE A 441 -34.40 16.79 6.05
CA ILE A 441 -34.42 17.78 7.11
C ILE A 441 -34.56 16.94 8.37
N SER A 442 -33.45 16.59 9.00
CA SER A 442 -33.50 15.98 10.32
C SER A 442 -34.03 17.05 11.25
N GLY A 443 -35.36 17.06 11.43
CA GLY A 443 -36.04 17.86 12.44
C GLY A 443 -35.66 17.45 13.88
N SER A 444 -34.74 16.51 14.07
CA SER A 444 -34.00 16.40 15.32
C SER A 444 -32.65 17.10 15.16
N ALA A 445 -32.54 18.29 15.75
CA ALA A 445 -31.25 18.67 16.31
C ALA A 445 -30.79 17.47 17.16
N HIS A 446 -29.71 16.81 16.76
CA HIS A 446 -29.10 15.74 17.52
C HIS A 446 -28.60 16.35 18.86
N ARG A 447 -29.50 16.48 19.85
CA ARG A 447 -29.21 16.99 21.21
C ARG A 447 -27.97 16.32 21.81
N ALA A 448 -27.76 15.04 21.49
CA ALA A 448 -26.62 14.25 21.96
C ALA A 448 -25.24 14.70 21.42
N LYS A 449 -25.14 15.29 20.21
CA LYS A 449 -23.86 15.79 19.68
C LYS A 449 -23.47 17.14 20.30
N GLY A 450 -24.47 17.99 20.58
CA GLY A 450 -24.27 19.26 21.28
C GLY A 450 -23.72 19.05 22.69
N VAL A 451 -24.32 18.15 23.47
CA VAL A 451 -23.88 17.85 24.84
C VAL A 451 -22.43 17.35 24.89
N LYS A 452 -22.02 16.48 23.96
CA LYS A 452 -20.64 15.97 23.92
C LYS A 452 -19.60 17.08 23.67
N ARG A 453 -19.93 18.03 22.79
CA ARG A 453 -19.09 19.21 22.50
C ARG A 453 -19.04 20.16 23.71
N MET A 454 -20.18 20.42 24.34
CA MET A 454 -20.24 21.27 25.55
C MET A 454 -19.41 20.67 26.71
N VAL A 455 -19.49 19.35 26.93
CA VAL A 455 -18.67 18.62 27.90
C VAL A 455 -17.17 18.77 27.61
N GLU A 456 -16.78 18.80 26.34
CA GLU A 456 -15.38 18.99 25.93
C GLU A 456 -14.90 20.43 26.11
N GLU A 457 -15.74 21.43 25.78
CA GLU A 457 -15.43 22.85 25.95
C GLU A 457 -15.34 23.25 27.43
N VAL A 458 -16.23 22.74 28.28
CA VAL A 458 -16.19 22.93 29.75
C VAL A 458 -14.94 22.32 30.35
N ARG A 459 -14.58 21.09 29.96
CA ARG A 459 -13.37 20.41 30.46
C ARG A 459 -12.08 21.09 30.02
N ALA A 460 -12.07 21.68 28.83
CA ALA A 460 -10.93 22.43 28.32
C ALA A 460 -10.77 23.82 28.95
N GLY A 461 -11.61 24.18 29.94
CA GLY A 461 -11.61 25.49 30.60
C GLY A 461 -12.13 26.62 29.72
N ARG A 462 -12.72 26.31 28.55
CA ARG A 462 -13.19 27.30 27.56
C ARG A 462 -14.71 27.55 27.63
N GLY A 463 -15.42 26.82 28.49
CA GLY A 463 -16.89 26.84 28.56
C GLY A 463 -17.51 27.68 29.69
N ALA A 464 -16.75 28.55 30.38
CA ALA A 464 -17.27 29.28 31.55
C ALA A 464 -18.50 30.14 31.21
N GLY A 465 -18.42 30.98 30.17
CA GLY A 465 -19.58 31.78 29.71
C GLY A 465 -20.68 30.96 29.02
N LEU A 466 -20.40 29.71 28.65
CA LEU A 466 -21.38 28.80 28.06
C LEU A 466 -22.30 28.21 29.16
N LEU A 467 -21.74 27.85 30.32
CA LEU A 467 -22.49 27.30 31.45
C LEU A 467 -23.52 28.29 32.00
N ASP A 468 -23.19 29.58 32.03
CA ASP A 468 -24.07 30.65 32.52
C ASP A 468 -25.31 30.86 31.63
N SER A 469 -25.26 30.38 30.39
CA SER A 469 -26.33 30.52 29.40
C SER A 469 -27.28 29.31 29.31
N LEU A 470 -27.00 28.24 30.05
CA LEU A 470 -27.75 26.99 29.97
C LEU A 470 -28.89 26.91 31.00
N GLY A 471 -30.02 26.33 30.58
CA GLY A 471 -31.08 25.94 31.50
C GLY A 471 -30.68 24.76 32.39
N MET A 472 -31.38 24.57 33.51
CA MET A 472 -31.07 23.51 34.50
C MET A 472 -31.05 22.09 33.90
N ASP A 473 -31.93 21.81 32.92
CA ASP A 473 -31.97 20.50 32.26
C ASP A 473 -30.72 20.24 31.39
N ASP A 474 -30.19 21.28 30.74
CA ASP A 474 -28.99 21.18 29.91
C ASP A 474 -27.73 21.12 30.78
N LEU A 475 -27.71 21.83 31.91
CA LEU A 475 -26.65 21.71 32.93
C LEU A 475 -26.58 20.29 33.48
N GLN A 476 -27.72 19.66 33.75
CA GLN A 476 -27.75 18.26 34.22
C GLN A 476 -27.20 17.29 33.16
N LEU A 477 -27.55 17.49 31.89
CA LEU A 477 -27.02 16.69 30.77
C LEU A 477 -25.49 16.84 30.60
N VAL A 478 -24.96 18.05 30.76
CA VAL A 478 -23.52 18.31 30.73
C VAL A 478 -22.83 17.67 31.94
N LEU A 479 -23.44 17.73 33.13
CA LEU A 479 -22.92 17.11 34.35
C LEU A 479 -22.85 15.58 34.21
N ASP A 480 -23.92 14.94 33.73
CA ASP A 480 -23.97 13.50 33.48
C ASP A 480 -22.92 13.08 32.42
N GLY A 481 -22.74 13.91 31.39
CA GLY A 481 -21.71 13.71 30.37
C GLY A 481 -20.28 13.80 30.92
N LEU A 482 -20.01 14.76 31.82
CA LEU A 482 -18.73 14.89 32.52
C LEU A 482 -18.46 13.69 33.43
N GLN A 483 -19.46 13.24 34.19
CA GLN A 483 -19.35 12.06 35.06
C GLN A 483 -19.08 10.78 34.26
N LYS A 484 -19.81 10.57 33.16
CA LYS A 484 -19.62 9.41 32.28
C LYS A 484 -18.22 9.40 31.67
N LYS A 485 -17.73 10.56 31.22
CA LYS A 485 -16.39 10.68 30.64
C LYS A 485 -15.28 10.48 31.69
N ALA A 486 -15.47 10.99 32.91
CA ALA A 486 -14.54 10.74 34.03
C ALA A 486 -14.44 9.25 34.38
N LYS A 487 -15.55 8.51 34.33
CA LYS A 487 -15.56 7.05 34.51
C LYS A 487 -14.80 6.34 33.38
N THR A 488 -15.06 6.69 32.12
CA THR A 488 -14.35 6.13 30.96
C THR A 488 -12.85 6.41 31.00
N ASP A 489 -12.45 7.61 31.43
CA ASP A 489 -11.03 7.95 31.58
C ASP A 489 -10.38 7.19 32.73
N SER A 490 -11.09 6.99 33.86
CA SER A 490 -10.61 6.14 34.96
C SER A 490 -10.41 4.69 34.51
N GLU A 491 -11.34 4.16 33.71
CA GLU A 491 -11.23 2.82 33.12
C GLU A 491 -10.06 2.75 32.13
N TYR A 492 -9.91 3.75 31.25
CA TYR A 492 -8.79 3.85 30.31
C TYR A 492 -7.43 3.93 31.03
N VAL A 493 -7.33 4.73 32.09
CA VAL A 493 -6.10 4.85 32.91
C VAL A 493 -5.82 3.53 33.63
N ARG A 494 -6.83 2.83 34.17
CA ARG A 494 -6.64 1.49 34.77
C ARG A 494 -6.20 0.47 33.74
N ASP A 495 -6.79 0.46 32.55
CA ASP A 495 -6.42 -0.46 31.47
C ASP A 495 -5.00 -0.17 30.95
N ARG A 496 -4.62 1.11 30.86
CA ARG A 496 -3.27 1.53 30.51
C ARG A 496 -2.27 1.17 31.61
N ALA A 497 -2.61 1.37 32.88
CA ALA A 497 -1.79 0.95 34.03
C ALA A 497 -1.63 -0.57 34.07
N ARG A 498 -2.67 -1.34 33.75
CA ARG A 498 -2.62 -2.80 33.62
C ARG A 498 -1.73 -3.25 32.46
N LYS A 499 -1.85 -2.60 31.29
CA LYS A 499 -0.96 -2.83 30.13
C LYS A 499 0.49 -2.45 30.42
N ASN A 500 0.70 -1.39 31.19
CA ASN A 500 2.03 -0.97 31.63
C ASN A 500 2.60 -1.87 32.74
N ALA A 501 1.77 -2.46 33.60
CA ALA A 501 2.20 -3.46 34.59
C ALA A 501 2.57 -4.81 33.94
N LEU A 502 2.00 -5.11 32.77
CA LEU A 502 2.36 -6.24 31.92
C LEU A 502 3.61 -5.97 31.06
N ALA A 503 4.03 -4.72 30.92
CA ALA A 503 5.33 -4.35 30.36
C ALA A 503 6.35 -4.34 31.51
N ALA A 504 7.35 -5.21 31.45
CA ALA A 504 8.43 -5.18 32.45
C ALA A 504 9.02 -3.76 32.53
N PRO A 505 9.27 -3.21 33.73
CA PRO A 505 9.88 -1.90 33.86
C PRO A 505 11.24 -1.90 33.16
N PRO A 506 11.62 -0.80 32.47
CA PRO A 506 12.94 -0.70 31.88
C PRO A 506 13.97 -0.84 33.00
N THR A 507 14.81 -1.87 32.92
CA THR A 507 16.03 -1.92 33.73
C THR A 507 16.84 -0.67 33.41
N SER A 508 17.18 0.10 34.45
CA SER A 508 18.10 1.23 34.37
C SER A 508 19.32 0.79 33.54
N PRO A 509 19.73 1.54 32.51
CA PRO A 509 20.95 1.21 31.78
C PRO A 509 22.11 1.17 32.79
N ASP A 510 22.86 0.07 32.79
CA ASP A 510 24.10 -0.05 33.54
C ASP A 510 25.13 0.89 32.91
N LEU A 511 25.20 2.11 33.45
CA LEU A 511 26.11 3.16 32.99
C LEU A 511 27.59 2.81 33.25
N GLU A 512 27.87 1.80 34.10
CA GLU A 512 29.25 1.35 34.36
C GLU A 512 29.80 0.45 33.24
N ALA A 513 28.92 -0.19 32.46
CA ALA A 513 29.29 -1.07 31.35
C ALA A 513 29.23 -0.41 29.96
N ALA A 514 28.86 0.88 29.87
CA ALA A 514 28.73 1.58 28.60
C ALA A 514 30.13 1.96 28.04
N PRO A 515 30.50 1.54 26.82
CA PRO A 515 31.79 1.90 26.23
C PRO A 515 31.82 3.40 25.89
N VAL A 516 32.61 4.17 26.66
CA VAL A 516 32.89 5.58 26.36
C VAL A 516 33.97 5.65 25.29
N HIS A 517 33.60 6.02 24.07
CA HIS A 517 34.56 6.28 22.99
C HIS A 517 35.11 7.70 23.10
N VAL A 518 36.39 7.82 23.41
CA VAL A 518 37.15 9.09 23.35
C VAL A 518 37.93 9.12 22.05
N SER A 519 37.78 10.19 21.26
CA SER A 519 38.57 10.43 20.04
C SER A 519 40.07 10.45 20.35
N GLU A 520 40.90 9.84 19.48
CA GLU A 520 42.36 9.78 19.64
C GLU A 520 43.01 11.17 19.79
N ALA A 521 42.47 12.19 19.12
CA ALA A 521 42.99 13.56 19.19
C ALA A 521 42.81 14.24 20.56
N LEU A 522 41.94 13.68 21.42
CA LEU A 522 41.57 14.23 22.72
C LEU A 522 42.08 13.39 23.89
N ARG A 523 42.78 12.28 23.60
CA ARG A 523 43.22 11.29 24.58
C ARG A 523 44.30 11.80 25.53
N ASP A 524 45.14 12.72 25.05
CA ASP A 524 46.28 13.26 25.80
C ASP A 524 45.97 14.59 26.51
N SER A 525 44.72 15.08 26.45
CA SER A 525 44.32 16.28 27.18
C SER A 525 44.24 16.01 28.68
N ALA A 526 45.02 16.77 29.47
CA ALA A 526 45.06 16.66 30.92
C ALA A 526 43.67 16.88 31.57
N ASP A 527 42.84 17.75 30.99
CA ASP A 527 41.50 18.06 31.50
C ASP A 527 40.53 16.89 31.29
N ILE A 528 40.65 16.18 30.17
CA ILE A 528 39.82 14.99 29.87
C ILE A 528 40.25 13.81 30.71
N GLN A 529 41.55 13.61 30.92
CA GLN A 529 42.07 12.59 31.82
C GLN A 529 41.63 12.84 33.28
N GLN A 530 41.62 14.10 33.73
CA GLN A 530 41.14 14.46 35.05
C GLN A 530 39.62 14.26 35.22
N ALA A 531 38.82 14.54 34.18
CA ALA A 531 37.38 14.32 34.20
C ALA A 531 37.00 12.82 34.17
N LEU A 532 37.74 12.00 33.42
CA LEU A 532 37.60 10.54 33.40
C LEU A 532 37.95 9.91 34.77
N GLN A 533 39.01 10.38 35.43
CA GLN A 533 39.37 9.90 36.77
C GLN A 533 38.34 10.24 37.85
N ARG A 534 37.58 11.33 37.67
CA ARG A 534 36.54 11.75 38.62
C ARG A 534 35.17 11.11 38.37
N LYS A 535 35.04 10.20 37.39
CA LYS A 535 33.77 9.55 36.99
C LYS A 535 32.66 10.53 36.58
N HIS A 536 33.02 11.72 36.08
CA HIS A 536 32.05 12.64 35.48
C HIS A 536 31.93 12.37 33.98
N ALA A 537 30.71 12.35 33.45
CA ALA A 537 30.46 12.14 32.03
C ALA A 537 31.10 13.27 31.20
N VAL A 538 32.03 12.92 30.31
CA VAL A 538 32.64 13.84 29.34
C VAL A 538 31.94 13.67 28.00
N VAL A 539 31.27 14.72 27.52
CA VAL A 539 30.79 14.83 26.13
C VAL A 539 31.26 16.18 25.61
N VAL A 540 32.17 16.17 24.63
CA VAL A 540 32.64 17.36 23.93
C VAL A 540 32.25 17.22 22.46
N CYS A 541 31.50 18.18 21.93
CA CYS A 541 31.22 18.33 20.50
C CYS A 541 31.54 19.78 20.13
N LEU A 542 32.49 20.01 19.23
CA LEU A 542 32.80 21.34 18.69
C LEU A 542 32.93 21.22 17.17
N GLU A 543 31.90 21.68 16.46
CA GLU A 543 31.97 22.03 15.03
C GLU A 543 31.59 23.52 14.87
N ASP A 544 32.36 24.44 15.47
CA ASP A 544 32.45 25.84 15.02
C ASP A 544 33.63 26.57 15.72
N GLU A 545 34.51 27.21 14.95
CA GLU A 545 35.67 27.97 15.46
C GLU A 545 35.29 29.34 16.06
N SER A 546 34.05 29.81 15.86
CA SER A 546 33.63 31.16 16.26
C SER A 546 33.09 31.27 17.71
N ALA A 547 32.72 30.16 18.35
CA ALA A 547 32.10 30.15 19.69
C ALA A 547 33.08 30.04 20.87
N ARG A 548 34.39 29.98 20.63
CA ARG A 548 35.41 29.67 21.67
C ARG A 548 35.72 30.83 22.63
N LYS A 549 35.21 32.04 22.39
CA LYS A 549 35.62 33.25 23.15
C LYS A 549 34.62 33.77 24.20
N SER A 550 33.41 33.20 24.35
CA SER A 550 32.43 33.74 25.31
C SER A 550 32.05 32.83 26.49
N LEU A 551 32.47 31.56 26.53
CA LEU A 551 31.99 30.58 27.51
C LEU A 551 32.94 30.29 28.70
N LEU A 552 33.98 31.09 28.90
CA LEU A 552 34.91 30.94 30.04
C LEU A 552 34.89 32.15 30.98
N ARG A 553 33.71 32.50 31.52
CA ARG A 553 33.63 33.26 32.77
C ARG A 553 32.52 32.67 33.64
N ASP A 554 32.99 32.02 34.71
CA ASP A 554 32.31 31.69 35.98
C ASP A 554 31.43 30.41 36.07
N ALA A 555 31.95 29.48 36.90
CA ALA A 555 31.32 28.40 37.69
C ALA A 555 30.54 27.22 37.03
N PHE A 556 30.95 26.00 37.40
CA PHE A 556 30.41 24.63 37.11
C PHE A 556 28.90 24.41 37.47
N PRO A 557 28.27 23.23 37.17
CA PRO A 557 28.18 22.47 35.92
C PRO A 557 26.74 21.90 35.66
N VAL A 558 26.11 22.04 34.48
CA VAL A 558 24.93 21.19 34.15
C VAL A 558 24.80 20.87 32.65
N LEU A 559 24.72 19.56 32.40
CA LEU A 559 23.92 18.81 31.41
C LEU A 559 23.20 19.60 30.29
N VAL A 560 23.49 19.25 29.03
CA VAL A 560 22.54 19.45 27.93
C VAL A 560 22.49 18.19 27.05
N ILE A 561 21.30 17.55 27.03
CA ILE A 561 20.83 16.59 26.03
C ILE A 561 19.90 17.36 25.09
N SER A 562 19.97 17.09 23.78
CA SER A 562 18.84 16.88 22.84
C SER A 562 19.26 17.25 21.42
N ALA A 563 19.37 16.29 20.49
CA ALA A 563 18.33 15.74 19.61
C ALA A 563 17.91 16.67 18.44
N PHE A 564 18.24 16.19 17.22
CA PHE A 564 17.65 16.44 15.89
C PHE A 564 16.83 17.72 15.61
N ARG A 565 17.21 18.45 14.54
CA ARG A 565 16.32 18.70 13.39
C ARG A 565 17.05 19.32 12.17
N LEU A 566 16.75 18.74 11.00
CA LEU A 566 16.45 19.36 9.70
C LEU A 566 17.23 20.61 9.27
N LEU A 567 17.91 20.52 8.12
CA LEU A 567 17.67 21.44 6.99
C LEU A 567 18.21 20.86 5.67
N ASN A 568 17.40 21.08 4.64
CA ASN A 568 17.53 20.76 3.22
C ASN A 568 18.96 20.79 2.63
N LEU A 569 19.25 19.76 1.83
CA LEU A 569 19.56 19.87 0.39
C LEU A 569 19.29 18.52 -0.30
#